data_AF-A0DI73-F1
#
_entry.id   AF-A0DI73-F1
#
_cell.length_a   1.000
_cell.length_b   1.000
_cell.length_c   1.000
_cell.angle_alpha   90.00
_cell.angle_beta   90.00
_cell.angle_gamma   90.00
#
_symmetry.space_group_name_H-M   'P 1'
#
loop_
_entity.id
_entity.type
_entity.pdbx_description
1 polymer ?
#
loop_
_entity_poly.entity_id
_entity_poly.type
_entity_poly.pdbx_seq_one_letter_code
_entity_poly.pdbx_strand_id
1 'polypeptide(L)'
;MFIIILFQIITTTFAFPDVTLSFGSLRPKQKDPEENLPAVVYENNQMNRYFDYDQFPLLSCCPTNLTKYKVDTLNLHGHGKQKFTLPLIITNNQDKTIVLRQLTITDYLDYQDIPVAPQLSSLPIIQPHQSFVVDLIHSCERQVNNSNYWSIQNVFIRFQDFQGLNFQYQFICDSDFHPKRFDWSNVILITFDSVAIIILATFGKIYSFRITFVTPAKRKQFQEQNIQNVDLSPFQGFYLYWPQALVYMMLLLIALFTSMSYKEKAEQIIKILVYIICILTSFHFFNEIFGKFRNTLPFLAQKIYCLKIRDYFSIILSALLLFFYLYYEQPWFVSNLLSICILGSLIKLFKITSLKHALQFFVPLMIVDIFCSIYLSQTVRYEWDSVALRYFNTPLSAQFPYFRYIYKKKCAWVSIFNLLFPGNLLNYLLGFFLGYVNRFDKHKQTYVYEIIAFFGLLLGLLFWVLIQYIFSFPLPTSIFTEVLMILTTALVAVQRNEFNIFYSGNFYDQILMDPFKNDIALQEPTTVEMFGLGTTTQVINQDTVQQQDLVTRGEQGLIFNNQLFAGLASINRSQQQNVLQSKQQSQFQKY
;
A
#
# COMPACT_ATOMS: atom_id res chain seq x y z
N MET A 1 26.99 11.32 10.96
CA MET A 1 26.25 11.85 9.78
C MET A 1 27.02 12.94 9.05
N PHE A 2 27.37 14.08 9.67
CA PHE A 2 28.17 15.14 9.02
C PHE A 2 29.51 14.65 8.42
N ILE A 3 30.16 13.68 9.08
CA ILE A 3 31.39 13.03 8.60
C ILE A 3 31.18 12.24 7.30
N ILE A 4 29.98 11.68 7.04
CA ILE A 4 29.71 10.92 5.80
C ILE A 4 29.58 11.88 4.61
N ILE A 5 28.93 13.03 4.82
CA ILE A 5 28.83 14.10 3.81
C ILE A 5 30.21 14.69 3.51
N LEU A 6 31.04 14.90 4.55
CA LEU A 6 32.41 15.35 4.36
C LEU A 6 33.27 14.29 3.65
N PHE A 7 33.05 12.99 3.90
CA PHE A 7 33.75 11.91 3.22
C PHE A 7 33.38 11.83 1.73
N GLN A 8 32.11 11.99 1.36
CA GLN A 8 31.68 12.07 -0.05
C GLN A 8 32.21 13.29 -0.81
N ILE A 9 32.42 14.42 -0.12
CA ILE A 9 33.01 15.64 -0.73
C ILE A 9 34.55 15.52 -0.82
N ILE A 10 35.18 14.77 0.09
CA ILE A 10 36.64 14.58 0.14
C ILE A 10 37.09 13.33 -0.66
N THR A 11 36.19 12.45 -1.11
CA THR A 11 36.43 11.52 -2.23
C THR A 11 36.50 12.25 -3.57
N THR A 12 37.47 13.15 -3.66
CA THR A 12 38.36 13.35 -4.82
C THR A 12 37.79 12.96 -6.18
N THR A 13 37.46 14.00 -6.95
CA THR A 13 37.29 13.95 -8.41
C THR A 13 38.61 13.57 -9.09
N PHE A 14 39.01 12.30 -9.00
CA PHE A 14 40.12 11.76 -9.77
C PHE A 14 39.67 11.56 -11.21
N ALA A 15 40.29 12.30 -12.13
CA ALA A 15 39.95 12.23 -13.55
C ALA A 15 40.31 10.86 -14.14
N PHE A 16 39.29 10.14 -14.60
CA PHE A 16 39.44 9.08 -15.59
C PHE A 16 39.80 9.74 -16.95
N PRO A 17 40.47 9.05 -17.90
CA PRO A 17 40.95 9.72 -19.11
C PRO A 17 39.80 10.12 -20.03
N ASP A 18 40.06 11.13 -20.86
CA ASP A 18 39.14 11.61 -21.88
C ASP A 18 39.07 10.59 -23.03
N VAL A 19 38.14 9.65 -22.84
CA VAL A 19 37.88 8.50 -23.69
C VAL A 19 36.38 8.46 -23.91
N THR A 20 35.92 8.27 -25.13
CA THR A 20 34.51 7.97 -25.40
C THR A 20 34.32 6.45 -25.43
N LEU A 21 33.52 5.93 -24.50
CA LEU A 21 33.09 4.53 -24.49
C LEU A 21 31.69 4.43 -25.08
N SER A 22 31.48 3.56 -26.06
CA SER A 22 30.16 3.31 -26.64
C SER A 22 29.96 1.88 -27.11
N PHE A 23 28.73 1.39 -27.03
CA PHE A 23 28.33 0.11 -27.61
C PHE A 23 27.91 0.28 -29.08
N GLY A 24 28.43 -0.57 -29.95
CA GLY A 24 27.91 -0.73 -31.30
C GLY A 24 26.68 -1.65 -31.35
N SER A 25 26.12 -1.85 -32.55
CA SER A 25 24.96 -2.75 -32.73
C SER A 25 25.33 -4.20 -32.40
N LEU A 26 24.45 -4.87 -31.64
CA LEU A 26 24.48 -6.32 -31.41
C LEU A 26 24.57 -7.08 -32.76
N ARG A 27 25.35 -8.17 -32.78
CA ARG A 27 25.53 -9.04 -33.96
C ARG A 27 25.07 -10.47 -33.65
N PRO A 28 24.25 -11.11 -34.52
CA PRO A 28 23.69 -10.59 -35.78
C PRO A 28 22.78 -9.36 -35.59
N LYS A 29 22.79 -8.47 -36.59
CA LYS A 29 22.05 -7.19 -36.54
C LYS A 29 20.55 -7.47 -36.44
N GLN A 30 19.91 -6.90 -35.44
CA GLN A 30 18.47 -7.04 -35.22
C GLN A 30 17.77 -5.69 -35.05
N LYS A 31 16.45 -5.71 -35.24
CA LYS A 31 15.67 -4.54 -35.65
C LYS A 31 14.52 -4.36 -34.67
N ASP A 32 14.87 -4.09 -33.42
CA ASP A 32 13.91 -3.60 -32.43
C ASP A 32 13.75 -2.07 -32.61
N PRO A 33 12.62 -1.59 -33.15
CA PRO A 33 12.48 -0.18 -33.55
C PRO A 33 12.07 0.75 -32.40
N GLU A 34 11.83 0.23 -31.18
CA GLU A 34 11.16 0.99 -30.11
C GLU A 34 12.07 1.57 -29.03
N GLU A 35 13.31 1.09 -28.84
CA GLU A 35 14.27 1.70 -27.91
C GLU A 35 15.48 2.32 -28.63
N ASN A 36 15.52 3.66 -28.68
CA ASN A 36 16.76 4.43 -28.95
C ASN A 36 17.72 4.26 -27.77
N LEU A 37 18.33 3.07 -27.66
CA LEU A 37 19.26 2.72 -26.61
C LEU A 37 20.46 3.68 -26.64
N PRO A 38 20.85 4.29 -25.51
CA PRO A 38 22.03 5.14 -25.46
C PRO A 38 23.28 4.30 -25.73
N ALA A 39 23.85 4.43 -26.93
CA ALA A 39 25.09 3.75 -27.29
C ALA A 39 26.26 4.23 -26.42
N VAL A 40 26.30 5.52 -26.08
CA VAL A 40 27.40 6.14 -25.31
C VAL A 40 27.29 5.79 -23.82
N VAL A 41 28.30 5.09 -23.33
CA VAL A 41 28.47 4.66 -21.92
C VAL A 41 29.13 5.75 -21.09
N TYR A 42 30.16 6.39 -21.66
CA TYR A 42 30.99 7.38 -20.99
C TYR A 42 31.55 8.36 -22.02
N GLU A 43 31.47 9.66 -21.74
CA GLU A 43 31.92 10.75 -22.61
C GLU A 43 32.09 12.03 -21.77
N ASN A 44 32.98 12.96 -22.18
CA ASN A 44 33.16 14.27 -21.52
C ASN A 44 33.39 14.17 -19.99
N ASN A 45 34.18 13.17 -19.59
CA ASN A 45 34.46 12.78 -18.21
C ASN A 45 33.26 12.35 -17.34
N GLN A 46 32.09 12.06 -17.94
CA GLN A 46 30.88 11.65 -17.24
C GLN A 46 30.40 10.27 -17.69
N MET A 47 30.05 9.42 -16.72
CA MET A 47 29.32 8.19 -17.01
C MET A 47 27.87 8.52 -17.31
N ASN A 48 27.34 7.91 -18.36
CA ASN A 48 25.94 8.04 -18.70
C ASN A 48 25.09 7.26 -17.68
N ARG A 49 24.06 7.91 -17.11
CA ARG A 49 23.22 7.38 -16.02
C ARG A 49 22.49 6.08 -16.34
N TYR A 50 22.41 5.68 -17.61
CA TYR A 50 21.85 4.39 -18.03
C TYR A 50 22.83 3.20 -17.84
N PHE A 51 24.06 3.46 -17.39
CA PHE A 51 25.08 2.42 -17.11
C PHE A 51 25.67 2.51 -15.69
N ASP A 52 25.41 3.59 -14.95
CA ASP A 52 25.83 3.74 -13.55
C ASP A 52 24.83 3.04 -12.62
N TYR A 53 25.28 1.99 -11.94
CA TYR A 53 24.46 1.26 -10.97
C TYR A 53 24.70 1.73 -9.52
N ASP A 54 25.90 2.23 -9.22
CA ASP A 54 26.34 2.59 -7.88
C ASP A 54 25.70 3.92 -7.41
N GLN A 55 25.25 4.76 -8.34
CA GLN A 55 24.40 5.93 -8.05
C GLN A 55 22.99 5.60 -7.53
N PHE A 56 22.51 4.35 -7.61
CA PHE A 56 21.17 4.04 -7.09
C PHE A 56 21.21 3.75 -5.58
N PRO A 57 20.41 4.44 -4.74
CA PRO A 57 20.32 4.11 -3.33
C PRO A 57 19.84 2.66 -3.16
N LEU A 58 20.59 1.87 -2.40
CA LEU A 58 20.18 0.52 -1.95
C LEU A 58 18.83 0.53 -1.19
N LEU A 59 18.40 1.71 -0.75
CA LEU A 59 17.14 1.95 -0.05
C LEU A 59 15.97 2.32 -0.97
N SER A 60 16.20 2.58 -2.26
CA SER A 60 15.17 3.05 -3.20
C SER A 60 14.68 1.94 -4.13
N CYS A 61 13.35 1.81 -4.26
CA CYS A 61 12.70 0.82 -5.11
C CYS A 61 12.57 1.25 -6.59
N CYS A 62 13.10 2.41 -6.97
CA CYS A 62 13.13 2.87 -8.36
C CYS A 62 13.66 1.76 -9.30
N PRO A 63 12.94 1.43 -10.39
CA PRO A 63 13.36 0.39 -11.32
C PRO A 63 14.66 0.81 -12.01
N THR A 64 15.51 -0.18 -12.32
CA THR A 64 16.76 0.08 -13.03
C THR A 64 16.51 0.49 -14.48
N ASN A 65 16.89 1.72 -14.80
CA ASN A 65 17.02 2.19 -16.17
C ASN A 65 18.39 1.79 -16.76
N LEU A 66 18.79 0.52 -16.60
CA LEU A 66 19.97 0.01 -17.30
C LEU A 66 19.67 -0.14 -18.80
N THR A 67 20.67 0.15 -19.63
CA THR A 67 20.67 -0.16 -21.06
C THR A 67 20.55 -1.67 -21.27
N LYS A 68 19.70 -2.08 -22.21
CA LYS A 68 19.39 -3.48 -22.50
C LYS A 68 19.89 -3.89 -23.87
N TYR A 69 20.31 -5.15 -23.98
CA TYR A 69 20.57 -5.82 -25.24
C TYR A 69 19.76 -7.11 -25.27
N LYS A 70 18.90 -7.23 -26.29
CA LYS A 70 17.94 -8.31 -26.46
C LYS A 70 18.25 -9.07 -27.75
N VAL A 71 18.03 -10.38 -27.73
CA VAL A 71 18.04 -11.25 -28.91
C VAL A 71 16.60 -11.40 -29.40
N ASP A 72 16.27 -11.03 -30.64
CA ASP A 72 14.88 -11.13 -31.14
C ASP A 72 14.51 -12.57 -31.54
N THR A 73 15.51 -13.41 -31.87
CA THR A 73 15.29 -14.81 -32.28
C THR A 73 16.44 -15.72 -31.82
N LEU A 74 16.21 -16.48 -30.74
CA LEU A 74 17.06 -17.60 -30.38
C LEU A 74 16.76 -18.79 -31.30
N ASN A 75 17.78 -19.47 -31.84
CA ASN A 75 17.55 -20.66 -32.66
C ASN A 75 17.29 -21.87 -31.76
N LEU A 76 16.01 -22.10 -31.45
CA LEU A 76 15.51 -23.22 -30.63
C LEU A 76 15.78 -24.61 -31.27
N HIS A 77 16.06 -24.67 -32.58
CA HIS A 77 16.34 -25.92 -33.28
C HIS A 77 17.82 -26.30 -33.18
N GLY A 78 18.18 -26.88 -32.03
CA GLY A 78 19.43 -27.62 -31.84
C GLY A 78 19.90 -27.67 -30.38
N HIS A 79 20.85 -28.56 -30.11
CA HIS A 79 21.53 -28.61 -28.82
C HIS A 79 22.73 -27.63 -28.78
N GLY A 80 23.12 -27.19 -27.58
CA GLY A 80 24.31 -26.36 -27.34
C GLY A 80 24.03 -24.85 -27.16
N LYS A 81 25.10 -24.05 -27.22
CA LYS A 81 25.07 -22.58 -27.02
C LYS A 81 25.18 -21.83 -28.35
N GLN A 82 24.27 -20.88 -28.59
CA GLN A 82 24.37 -19.85 -29.61
C GLN A 82 25.19 -18.66 -29.06
N LYS A 83 26.13 -18.15 -29.85
CA LYS A 83 26.95 -17.00 -29.47
C LYS A 83 26.40 -15.72 -30.10
N PHE A 84 26.41 -14.64 -29.33
CA PHE A 84 26.07 -13.29 -29.75
C PHE A 84 27.26 -12.38 -29.45
N THR A 85 27.45 -11.36 -30.29
CA THR A 85 28.59 -10.44 -30.15
C THR A 85 28.09 -9.02 -29.96
N LEU A 86 28.42 -8.43 -28.82
CA LEU A 86 28.15 -7.03 -28.50
C LEU A 86 29.48 -6.25 -28.56
N PRO A 87 29.72 -5.44 -29.61
CA PRO A 87 30.97 -4.68 -29.74
C PRO A 87 30.97 -3.47 -28.80
N LEU A 88 31.99 -3.37 -27.95
CA LEU A 88 32.32 -2.20 -27.13
C LEU A 88 33.44 -1.41 -27.80
N ILE A 89 33.14 -0.18 -28.21
CA ILE A 89 34.03 0.76 -28.89
C ILE A 89 34.64 1.71 -27.85
N ILE A 90 35.96 1.79 -27.84
CA ILE A 90 36.78 2.64 -26.97
C ILE A 90 37.52 3.63 -27.85
N THR A 91 37.12 4.90 -27.85
CA THR A 91 37.77 5.97 -28.62
C THR A 91 38.62 6.82 -27.70
N ASN A 92 39.92 6.92 -27.98
CA ASN A 92 40.84 7.79 -27.25
C ASN A 92 40.77 9.22 -27.80
N ASN A 93 40.28 10.19 -27.01
CA ASN A 93 40.19 11.59 -27.42
C ASN A 93 41.46 12.39 -27.09
N GLN A 94 42.46 11.76 -26.42
CA GLN A 94 43.68 12.43 -25.96
C GLN A 94 44.82 12.34 -26.99
N ASP A 95 45.71 13.33 -26.96
CA ASP A 95 46.96 13.35 -27.73
C ASP A 95 48.04 12.35 -27.24
N LYS A 96 47.70 11.47 -26.28
CA LYS A 96 48.62 10.50 -25.66
C LYS A 96 48.12 9.08 -25.86
N THR A 97 49.05 8.13 -25.90
CA THR A 97 48.73 6.70 -25.92
C THR A 97 48.12 6.26 -24.60
N ILE A 98 47.06 5.45 -24.67
CA ILE A 98 46.41 4.86 -23.50
C ILE A 98 46.54 3.33 -23.60
N VAL A 99 47.00 2.69 -22.52
CA VAL A 99 47.12 1.22 -22.45
C VAL A 99 45.99 0.67 -21.59
N LEU A 100 45.20 -0.28 -22.13
CA LEU A 100 44.20 -1.00 -21.33
C LEU A 100 44.93 -2.06 -20.50
N ARG A 101 44.93 -1.94 -19.16
CA ARG A 101 45.57 -2.91 -18.27
C ARG A 101 44.65 -4.06 -17.87
N GLN A 102 43.37 -3.78 -17.70
CA GLN A 102 42.39 -4.77 -17.25
C GLN A 102 41.03 -4.49 -17.88
N LEU A 103 40.42 -5.55 -18.42
CA LEU A 103 39.00 -5.62 -18.72
C LEU A 103 38.48 -6.88 -18.06
N THR A 104 37.61 -6.72 -17.06
CA THR A 104 36.94 -7.84 -16.40
C THR A 104 35.45 -7.69 -16.61
N ILE A 105 34.79 -8.77 -17.02
CA ILE A 105 33.34 -8.86 -17.04
C ILE A 105 32.98 -9.90 -15.97
N THR A 106 32.12 -9.51 -15.06
CA THR A 106 31.58 -10.40 -14.02
C THR A 106 30.07 -10.35 -14.09
N ASP A 107 29.43 -11.50 -14.00
CA ASP A 107 28.01 -11.55 -13.65
C ASP A 107 27.83 -10.88 -12.29
N TYR A 108 26.87 -9.95 -12.19
CA TYR A 108 26.56 -9.31 -10.90
C TYR A 108 25.85 -10.27 -9.94
N LEU A 109 25.41 -11.42 -10.43
CA LEU A 109 24.54 -12.37 -9.73
C LEU A 109 24.99 -13.81 -9.99
N ASP A 110 25.52 -14.46 -8.94
CA ASP A 110 26.08 -15.83 -8.92
C ASP A 110 25.12 -16.98 -9.36
N TYR A 111 23.92 -16.64 -9.82
CA TYR A 111 22.85 -17.57 -10.21
C TYR A 111 22.27 -17.26 -11.60
N GLN A 112 22.89 -16.34 -12.38
CA GLN A 112 22.43 -15.92 -13.70
C GLN A 112 23.51 -16.15 -14.76
N ASP A 113 23.82 -17.44 -14.99
CA ASP A 113 24.91 -17.91 -15.85
C ASP A 113 24.66 -17.65 -17.36
N ILE A 114 24.73 -16.39 -17.79
CA ILE A 114 24.99 -16.05 -19.20
C ILE A 114 26.49 -15.78 -19.30
N PRO A 115 27.33 -16.79 -19.59
CA PRO A 115 28.77 -16.61 -19.60
C PRO A 115 29.16 -15.63 -20.72
N VAL A 116 29.84 -14.55 -20.30
CA VAL A 116 30.39 -13.53 -21.20
C VAL A 116 31.90 -13.58 -21.15
N ALA A 117 32.53 -13.64 -22.33
CA ALA A 117 33.98 -13.56 -22.47
C ALA A 117 34.34 -12.38 -23.38
N PRO A 118 35.26 -11.49 -22.97
CA PRO A 118 35.80 -10.48 -23.88
C PRO A 118 36.80 -11.15 -24.85
N GLN A 119 36.62 -10.95 -26.14
CA GLN A 119 37.52 -11.49 -27.16
C GLN A 119 38.73 -10.57 -27.36
N LEU A 120 39.74 -10.71 -26.51
CA LEU A 120 41.05 -10.06 -26.69
C LEU A 120 42.15 -11.10 -26.95
N SER A 121 42.94 -10.90 -28.00
CA SER A 121 44.17 -11.64 -28.25
C SER A 121 45.36 -11.13 -27.44
N SER A 122 45.34 -9.83 -27.09
CA SER A 122 46.34 -9.15 -26.26
C SER A 122 45.75 -7.86 -25.67
N LEU A 123 46.37 -7.33 -24.62
CA LEU A 123 45.99 -6.04 -24.04
C LEU A 123 46.30 -4.90 -25.04
N PRO A 124 45.30 -4.10 -25.46
CA PRO A 124 45.48 -3.10 -26.52
C PRO A 124 46.20 -1.84 -26.04
N ILE A 125 47.03 -1.31 -26.93
CA ILE A 125 47.60 0.04 -26.85
C ILE A 125 46.79 0.91 -27.81
N ILE A 126 46.01 1.84 -27.28
CA ILE A 126 45.15 2.73 -28.06
C ILE A 126 45.95 4.00 -28.35
N GLN A 127 46.19 4.26 -29.64
CA GLN A 127 46.91 5.46 -30.09
C GLN A 127 46.04 6.72 -29.93
N PRO A 128 46.63 7.93 -29.98
CA PRO A 128 45.87 9.18 -30.02
C PRO A 128 44.81 9.19 -31.13
N HIS A 129 43.61 9.67 -30.82
CA HIS A 129 42.49 9.84 -31.78
C HIS A 129 42.08 8.55 -32.52
N GLN A 130 42.42 7.37 -32.00
CA GLN A 130 42.01 6.08 -32.54
C GLN A 130 40.91 5.42 -31.70
N SER A 131 40.07 4.63 -32.38
CA SER A 131 39.09 3.76 -31.75
C SER A 131 39.54 2.29 -31.79
N PHE A 132 39.29 1.59 -30.70
CA PHE A 132 39.51 0.15 -30.54
C PHE A 132 38.18 -0.54 -30.25
N VAL A 133 37.96 -1.74 -30.80
CA VAL A 133 36.71 -2.49 -30.61
C VAL A 133 37.00 -3.78 -29.85
N VAL A 134 36.34 -3.95 -28.71
CA VAL A 134 36.28 -5.21 -27.97
C VAL A 134 34.98 -5.91 -28.30
N ASP A 135 35.06 -7.12 -28.84
CA ASP A 135 33.88 -7.97 -29.01
C ASP A 135 33.59 -8.72 -27.69
N LEU A 136 32.46 -8.40 -27.06
CA LEU A 136 31.95 -9.16 -25.90
C LEU A 136 31.12 -10.33 -26.43
N ILE A 137 31.50 -11.57 -26.11
CA ILE A 137 30.81 -12.79 -26.56
C ILE A 137 29.88 -13.31 -25.46
N HIS A 138 28.58 -13.16 -25.66
CA HIS A 138 27.53 -13.77 -24.83
C HIS A 138 27.18 -15.16 -25.38
N SER A 139 27.13 -16.19 -24.52
CA SER A 139 26.78 -17.55 -24.96
C SER A 139 25.44 -18.03 -24.39
N CYS A 140 24.40 -18.00 -25.21
CA CYS A 140 23.02 -18.40 -24.89
C CYS A 140 22.75 -19.86 -25.27
N GLU A 141 22.48 -20.73 -24.29
CA GLU A 141 21.90 -22.07 -24.47
C GLU A 141 20.59 -22.04 -25.28
N ARG A 142 20.40 -23.02 -26.17
CA ARG A 142 19.25 -23.10 -27.09
C ARG A 142 18.02 -23.81 -26.55
N GLN A 143 18.18 -24.60 -25.49
CA GLN A 143 17.11 -25.42 -24.90
C GLN A 143 16.92 -25.03 -23.43
N VAL A 144 16.26 -23.90 -23.21
CA VAL A 144 16.09 -23.35 -21.86
C VAL A 144 14.64 -23.35 -21.46
N ASN A 145 14.38 -23.82 -20.24
CA ASN A 145 13.08 -23.72 -19.60
C ASN A 145 12.84 -22.24 -19.22
N ASN A 146 11.93 -21.55 -19.94
CA ASN A 146 11.74 -20.09 -20.16
C ASN A 146 11.86 -19.11 -18.95
N SER A 147 12.10 -19.59 -17.74
CA SER A 147 11.91 -18.82 -16.52
C SER A 147 13.03 -17.86 -16.08
N ASN A 148 14.25 -17.97 -16.61
CA ASN A 148 15.41 -17.12 -16.24
C ASN A 148 16.42 -16.95 -17.40
N TYR A 149 16.13 -16.15 -18.43
CA TYR A 149 17.04 -15.96 -19.58
C TYR A 149 17.55 -14.54 -19.82
N TRP A 150 18.03 -13.94 -18.72
CA TRP A 150 18.65 -12.62 -18.66
C TRP A 150 19.75 -12.58 -17.57
N SER A 151 20.68 -11.62 -17.69
CA SER A 151 21.71 -11.35 -16.69
C SER A 151 22.00 -9.84 -16.56
N ILE A 152 22.62 -9.44 -15.45
CA ILE A 152 23.25 -8.12 -15.30
C ILE A 152 24.76 -8.32 -15.40
N GLN A 153 25.37 -7.66 -16.38
CA GLN A 153 26.78 -7.75 -16.71
C GLN A 153 27.51 -6.53 -16.14
N ASN A 154 28.45 -6.76 -15.23
CA ASN A 154 29.27 -5.72 -14.64
C ASN A 154 30.64 -5.68 -15.34
N VAL A 155 30.94 -4.55 -15.98
CA VAL A 155 32.16 -4.33 -16.76
C VAL A 155 33.10 -3.41 -16.01
N PHE A 156 34.25 -3.95 -15.62
CA PHE A 156 35.34 -3.20 -15.00
C PHE A 156 36.46 -2.96 -16.01
N ILE A 157 36.71 -1.69 -16.35
CA ILE A 157 37.76 -1.25 -17.28
C ILE A 157 38.80 -0.46 -16.51
N ARG A 158 40.07 -0.86 -16.56
CA ARG A 158 41.18 -0.12 -15.97
C ARG A 158 42.25 0.20 -17.00
N PHE A 159 42.44 1.48 -17.25
CA PHE A 159 43.56 1.98 -18.03
C PHE A 159 44.83 2.09 -17.18
N GLN A 160 45.97 2.09 -17.86
CA GLN A 160 47.26 2.37 -17.27
C GLN A 160 47.26 3.76 -16.63
N ASP A 161 47.68 3.82 -15.36
CA ASP A 161 47.89 5.05 -14.57
C ASP A 161 46.59 5.83 -14.22
N PHE A 162 45.42 5.24 -14.48
CA PHE A 162 44.11 5.76 -14.10
C PHE A 162 43.36 4.81 -13.12
N GLN A 163 42.29 5.34 -12.50
CA GLN A 163 41.34 4.52 -11.75
C GLN A 163 40.52 3.62 -12.70
N GLY A 164 39.91 2.57 -12.16
CA GLY A 164 39.01 1.72 -12.93
C GLY A 164 37.62 2.36 -13.04
N LEU A 165 37.04 2.30 -14.25
CA LEU A 165 35.63 2.58 -14.47
C LEU A 165 34.85 1.27 -14.34
N ASN A 166 33.80 1.30 -13.52
CA ASN A 166 32.85 0.19 -13.39
C ASN A 166 31.51 0.62 -13.97
N PHE A 167 30.91 -0.15 -14.88
CA PHE A 167 29.59 0.14 -15.42
C PHE A 167 28.81 -1.14 -15.71
N GLN A 168 27.48 -1.03 -15.78
CA GLN A 168 26.60 -2.20 -15.91
C GLN A 168 25.67 -2.09 -17.11
N TYR A 169 25.34 -3.24 -17.71
CA TYR A 169 24.29 -3.37 -18.71
C TYR A 169 23.51 -4.67 -18.51
N GLN A 170 22.32 -4.72 -19.09
CA GLN A 170 21.43 -5.89 -19.01
C GLN A 170 21.44 -6.66 -20.33
N PHE A 171 21.62 -7.97 -20.28
CA PHE A 171 21.58 -8.84 -21.46
C PHE A 171 20.42 -9.84 -21.37
N ILE A 172 19.73 -10.09 -22.49
CA ILE A 172 18.55 -10.95 -22.57
C ILE A 172 18.69 -11.84 -23.79
N CYS A 173 18.73 -13.16 -23.55
CA CYS A 173 19.00 -14.16 -24.59
C CYS A 173 17.75 -14.60 -25.38
N ASP A 174 16.55 -14.23 -24.94
CA ASP A 174 15.28 -14.64 -25.56
C ASP A 174 14.31 -13.45 -25.69
N SER A 175 13.65 -13.35 -26.84
CA SER A 175 12.68 -12.30 -27.17
C SER A 175 11.38 -12.46 -26.41
N ASP A 176 10.98 -13.72 -26.21
CA ASP A 176 9.74 -14.14 -25.57
C ASP A 176 9.93 -14.42 -24.08
N PHE A 177 11.04 -13.93 -23.50
CA PHE A 177 11.37 -14.12 -22.09
C PHE A 177 10.23 -13.66 -21.16
N HIS A 178 9.82 -14.56 -20.26
CA HIS A 178 8.78 -14.30 -19.26
C HIS A 178 9.36 -14.47 -17.85
N PRO A 179 9.76 -13.37 -17.18
CA PRO A 179 10.32 -13.46 -15.83
C PRO A 179 9.27 -14.02 -14.86
N LYS A 180 9.68 -15.01 -14.05
CA LYS A 180 8.90 -15.41 -12.87
C LYS A 180 8.63 -14.18 -12.00
N ARG A 181 7.34 -13.84 -11.84
CA ARG A 181 6.92 -12.65 -11.08
C ARG A 181 6.83 -12.88 -9.57
N PHE A 182 6.79 -14.15 -9.15
CA PHE A 182 6.66 -14.52 -7.75
C PHE A 182 8.01 -14.50 -7.04
N ASP A 183 8.05 -13.78 -5.92
CA ASP A 183 9.10 -13.85 -4.89
C ASP A 183 8.44 -13.74 -3.51
N TRP A 184 9.10 -14.28 -2.48
CA TRP A 184 8.59 -14.29 -1.11
C TRP A 184 8.39 -12.89 -0.52
N SER A 185 9.09 -11.87 -1.03
CA SER A 185 8.84 -10.47 -0.65
C SER A 185 7.40 -10.02 -0.90
N ASN A 186 6.71 -10.55 -1.91
CA ASN A 186 5.28 -10.26 -2.12
C ASN A 186 4.44 -10.80 -0.95
N VAL A 187 4.73 -12.01 -0.45
CA VAL A 187 4.00 -12.64 0.65
C VAL A 187 4.23 -11.88 1.97
N ILE A 188 5.47 -11.45 2.23
CA ILE A 188 5.81 -10.64 3.41
C ILE A 188 5.08 -9.30 3.37
N LEU A 189 5.15 -8.59 2.25
CA LEU A 189 4.49 -7.29 2.06
C LEU A 189 2.98 -7.41 2.30
N ILE A 190 2.33 -8.34 1.61
CA ILE A 190 0.89 -8.63 1.76
C ILE A 190 0.50 -8.98 3.20
N THR A 191 1.31 -9.79 3.89
CA THR A 191 1.04 -10.19 5.28
C THR A 191 1.16 -8.99 6.22
N PHE A 192 2.23 -8.19 6.07
CA PHE A 192 2.47 -6.96 6.83
C PHE A 192 1.33 -5.96 6.63
N ASP A 193 0.97 -5.70 5.38
CA ASP A 193 -0.11 -4.76 5.02
C ASP A 193 -1.46 -5.24 5.54
N SER A 194 -1.76 -6.54 5.47
CA SER A 194 -2.99 -7.11 6.04
C SER A 194 -3.08 -6.91 7.54
N VAL A 195 -1.98 -7.16 8.28
CA VAL A 195 -1.89 -6.91 9.73
C VAL A 195 -2.06 -5.42 10.04
N ALA A 196 -1.43 -4.54 9.25
CA ALA A 196 -1.59 -3.09 9.40
C ALA A 196 -3.05 -2.65 9.16
N ILE A 197 -3.70 -3.13 8.09
CA ILE A 197 -5.12 -2.86 7.79
C ILE A 197 -6.01 -3.22 8.98
N ILE A 198 -5.84 -4.40 9.57
CA ILE A 198 -6.64 -4.87 10.72
C ILE A 198 -6.43 -3.96 11.92
N ILE A 199 -5.17 -3.73 12.31
CA ILE A 199 -4.83 -2.85 13.44
C ILE A 199 -5.47 -1.47 13.24
N LEU A 200 -5.43 -0.91 12.04
CA LEU A 200 -6.01 0.40 11.72
C LEU A 200 -7.56 0.36 11.71
N ALA A 201 -8.17 -0.70 11.19
CA ALA A 201 -9.62 -0.91 11.20
C ALA A 201 -10.20 -1.04 12.62
N THR A 202 -9.46 -1.65 13.57
CA THR A 202 -9.89 -1.69 14.98
C THR A 202 -10.05 -0.29 15.60
N PHE A 203 -9.29 0.70 15.12
CA PHE A 203 -9.29 2.09 15.61
C PHE A 203 -10.25 3.03 14.87
N GLY A 204 -11.39 2.53 14.38
CA GLY A 204 -12.40 3.30 13.62
C GLY A 204 -13.13 4.47 14.33
N LYS A 205 -12.82 4.79 15.60
CA LYS A 205 -13.25 6.06 16.26
C LYS A 205 -12.35 7.21 15.78
N ILE A 206 -12.95 8.37 15.44
CA ILE A 206 -12.24 9.60 15.05
C ILE A 206 -12.05 10.47 16.31
N TYR A 207 -10.81 10.82 16.66
CA TYR A 207 -10.43 11.61 17.84
C TYR A 207 -9.90 13.02 17.52
N SER A 208 -9.53 13.27 16.27
CA SER A 208 -9.01 14.55 15.77
C SER A 208 -10.13 15.58 15.66
N PHE A 209 -11.16 15.29 14.87
CA PHE A 209 -12.26 16.19 14.55
C PHE A 209 -13.43 16.12 15.54
N ARG A 210 -13.46 17.06 16.50
CA ARG A 210 -14.72 17.52 17.10
C ARG A 210 -15.28 18.71 16.32
N ILE A 211 -15.51 18.51 15.02
CA ILE A 211 -16.28 19.46 14.21
C ILE A 211 -17.75 19.11 14.39
N THR A 212 -18.51 20.09 14.87
CA THR A 212 -19.92 19.96 15.23
C THR A 212 -20.79 20.55 14.13
N PHE A 213 -21.27 19.71 13.22
CA PHE A 213 -22.05 20.15 12.07
C PHE A 213 -23.50 20.46 12.47
N VAL A 214 -23.82 21.75 12.63
CA VAL A 214 -25.21 22.21 12.77
C VAL A 214 -25.83 22.29 11.38
N THR A 215 -26.64 21.29 11.00
CA THR A 215 -27.37 21.32 9.72
C THR A 215 -28.35 22.49 9.69
N PRO A 216 -28.66 23.10 8.52
CA PRO A 216 -29.56 24.26 8.45
C PRO A 216 -30.94 24.03 9.08
N ALA A 217 -31.47 22.81 8.96
CA ALA A 217 -32.74 22.40 9.58
C ALA A 217 -32.63 22.36 11.11
N LYS A 218 -31.60 21.73 11.67
CA LYS A 218 -31.35 21.74 13.12
C LYS A 218 -31.09 23.15 13.64
N ARG A 219 -30.42 24.03 12.86
CA ARG A 219 -30.18 25.43 13.24
C ARG A 219 -31.48 26.19 13.49
N LYS A 220 -32.50 25.98 12.66
CA LYS A 220 -33.85 26.56 12.86
C LYS A 220 -34.50 26.02 14.12
N GLN A 221 -34.54 24.69 14.31
CA GLN A 221 -35.06 24.08 15.54
C GLN A 221 -34.36 24.60 16.81
N PHE A 222 -33.04 24.83 16.78
CA PHE A 222 -32.32 25.38 17.94
C PHE A 222 -32.67 26.84 18.22
N GLN A 223 -32.92 27.66 17.19
CA GLN A 223 -33.43 29.02 17.37
C GLN A 223 -34.88 29.03 17.88
N GLU A 224 -35.71 28.08 17.45
CA GLU A 224 -37.12 27.98 17.82
C GLU A 224 -37.32 27.39 19.23
N GLN A 225 -36.47 26.45 19.67
CA GLN A 225 -36.61 25.75 20.95
C GLN A 225 -35.75 26.31 22.09
N ASN A 226 -34.88 27.29 21.81
CA ASN A 226 -34.03 27.97 22.82
C ASN A 226 -33.13 27.03 23.64
N ILE A 227 -32.79 25.85 23.11
CA ILE A 227 -32.02 24.81 23.78
C ILE A 227 -30.53 25.21 23.79
N GLN A 228 -30.02 25.56 24.97
CA GLN A 228 -28.60 25.93 25.15
C GLN A 228 -27.64 24.73 25.13
N ASN A 229 -28.11 23.55 25.57
CA ASN A 229 -27.33 22.31 25.60
C ASN A 229 -27.73 21.41 24.43
N VAL A 230 -27.13 21.65 23.27
CA VAL A 230 -27.29 20.81 22.08
C VAL A 230 -26.28 19.68 22.10
N ASP A 231 -26.76 18.43 22.06
CA ASP A 231 -25.92 17.27 21.75
C ASP A 231 -25.47 17.35 20.28
N LEU A 232 -24.29 17.93 20.11
CA LEU A 232 -23.65 18.12 18.82
C LEU A 232 -22.99 16.81 18.38
N SER A 233 -23.70 16.05 17.54
CA SER A 233 -23.18 14.83 16.92
C SER A 233 -21.80 15.07 16.26
N PRO A 234 -20.74 14.38 16.68
CA PRO A 234 -19.39 14.60 16.15
C PRO A 234 -19.30 14.22 14.67
N PHE A 235 -18.34 14.78 13.94
CA PHE A 235 -18.03 14.32 12.59
C PHE A 235 -17.66 12.83 12.58
N GLN A 236 -18.34 12.06 11.74
CA GLN A 236 -18.23 10.60 11.71
C GLN A 236 -17.54 10.05 10.46
N GLY A 237 -17.10 10.92 9.55
CA GLY A 237 -16.57 10.52 8.24
C GLY A 237 -17.59 10.69 7.11
N PHE A 238 -17.13 10.41 5.90
CA PHE A 238 -17.90 10.42 4.66
C PHE A 238 -18.50 9.03 4.41
N TYR A 239 -19.80 8.99 4.11
CA TYR A 239 -20.48 7.75 3.77
C TYR A 239 -20.29 7.42 2.29
N LEU A 240 -19.91 6.18 2.01
CA LEU A 240 -19.73 5.66 0.65
C LEU A 240 -21.03 5.03 0.16
N TYR A 241 -21.58 5.62 -0.92
CA TYR A 241 -22.75 5.12 -1.63
C TYR A 241 -22.48 5.04 -3.14
N TRP A 242 -23.48 4.60 -3.90
CA TRP A 242 -23.42 4.49 -5.36
C TRP A 242 -22.90 5.74 -6.12
N PRO A 243 -23.34 6.99 -5.80
CA PRO A 243 -22.84 8.17 -6.52
C PRO A 243 -21.34 8.38 -6.35
N GLN A 244 -20.79 8.07 -5.17
CA GLN A 244 -19.36 8.13 -4.91
C GLN A 244 -18.62 7.09 -5.75
N ALA A 245 -19.15 5.87 -5.91
CA ALA A 245 -18.57 4.86 -6.80
C ALA A 245 -18.52 5.34 -8.26
N LEU A 246 -19.60 5.96 -8.76
CA LEU A 246 -19.64 6.53 -10.12
C LEU A 246 -18.60 7.63 -10.33
N VAL A 247 -18.56 8.64 -9.44
CA VAL A 247 -17.57 9.73 -9.50
C VAL A 247 -16.15 9.15 -9.47
N TYR A 248 -15.95 8.13 -8.64
CA TYR A 248 -14.68 7.48 -8.48
C TYR A 248 -14.22 6.70 -9.73
N MET A 249 -15.11 5.92 -10.36
CA MET A 249 -14.83 5.25 -11.64
C MET A 249 -14.49 6.25 -12.75
N MET A 250 -15.21 7.38 -12.82
CA MET A 250 -14.94 8.41 -13.81
C MET A 250 -13.56 9.06 -13.58
N LEU A 251 -13.19 9.34 -12.33
CA LEU A 251 -11.85 9.83 -11.99
C LEU A 251 -10.75 8.80 -12.32
N LEU A 252 -10.98 7.51 -12.07
CA LEU A 252 -10.05 6.44 -12.43
C LEU A 252 -9.82 6.37 -13.94
N LEU A 253 -10.89 6.36 -14.73
CA LEU A 253 -10.81 6.31 -16.19
C LEU A 253 -10.12 7.56 -16.75
N ILE A 254 -10.46 8.75 -16.26
CA ILE A 254 -9.80 10.00 -16.64
C ILE A 254 -8.30 9.95 -16.29
N ALA A 255 -7.93 9.47 -15.10
CA ALA A 255 -6.53 9.32 -14.71
C ALA A 255 -5.77 8.32 -15.60
N LEU A 256 -6.39 7.17 -15.93
CA LEU A 256 -5.84 6.18 -16.86
C LEU A 256 -5.60 6.80 -18.23
N PHE A 257 -6.61 7.40 -18.87
CA PHE A 257 -6.46 8.02 -20.20
C PHE A 257 -5.47 9.20 -20.18
N THR A 258 -5.44 9.99 -19.11
CA THR A 258 -4.50 11.11 -18.96
C THR A 258 -3.05 10.62 -18.82
N SER A 259 -2.80 9.60 -17.99
CA SER A 259 -1.46 9.02 -17.82
C SER A 259 -0.92 8.42 -19.12
N MET A 260 -1.77 7.70 -19.88
CA MET A 260 -1.41 7.12 -21.18
C MET A 260 -1.13 8.20 -22.24
N SER A 261 -1.89 9.30 -22.23
CA SER A 261 -1.79 10.37 -23.26
C SER A 261 -0.66 11.36 -23.00
N TYR A 262 -0.37 11.68 -21.74
CA TYR A 262 0.53 12.79 -21.37
C TYR A 262 1.82 12.38 -20.64
N LYS A 263 2.00 11.08 -20.33
CA LYS A 263 3.20 10.44 -19.74
C LYS A 263 3.97 11.37 -18.78
N GLU A 264 5.07 11.97 -19.24
CA GLU A 264 6.00 12.80 -18.45
C GLU A 264 5.35 14.05 -17.81
N LYS A 265 4.42 14.71 -18.51
CA LYS A 265 3.76 15.92 -17.97
C LYS A 265 2.77 15.57 -16.85
N ALA A 266 2.11 14.41 -16.96
CA ALA A 266 1.22 13.92 -15.90
C ALA A 266 2.00 13.54 -14.64
N GLU A 267 3.18 12.94 -14.79
CA GLU A 267 4.03 12.49 -13.69
C GLU A 267 4.34 13.59 -12.65
N GLN A 268 4.75 14.78 -13.10
CA GLN A 268 5.07 15.90 -12.20
C GLN A 268 3.85 16.37 -11.40
N ILE A 269 2.70 16.52 -12.07
CA ILE A 269 1.45 16.96 -11.44
C ILE A 269 0.99 15.93 -10.41
N ILE A 270 1.04 14.64 -10.77
CA ILE A 270 0.70 13.52 -9.87
C ILE A 270 1.61 13.54 -8.64
N LYS A 271 2.94 13.65 -8.81
CA LYS A 271 3.89 13.72 -7.68
C LYS A 271 3.57 14.86 -6.71
N ILE A 272 3.26 16.07 -7.21
CA ILE A 272 2.88 17.22 -6.37
C ILE A 272 1.59 16.95 -5.59
N LEU A 273 0.54 16.45 -6.27
CA LEU A 273 -0.73 16.10 -5.62
C LEU A 273 -0.54 15.02 -4.55
N VAL A 274 0.30 14.02 -4.82
CA VAL A 274 0.64 12.97 -3.86
C VAL A 274 1.34 13.52 -2.63
N TYR A 275 2.32 14.42 -2.78
CA TYR A 275 3.01 15.01 -1.62
C TYR A 275 2.05 15.86 -0.76
N ILE A 276 1.10 16.57 -1.36
CA ILE A 276 0.03 17.27 -0.64
C ILE A 276 -0.84 16.27 0.13
N ILE A 277 -1.29 15.19 -0.51
CA ILE A 277 -2.06 14.12 0.14
C ILE A 277 -1.28 13.52 1.30
N CYS A 278 0.01 13.21 1.11
CA CYS A 278 0.90 12.65 2.15
C CYS A 278 0.98 13.53 3.40
N ILE A 279 1.12 14.85 3.23
CA ILE A 279 1.14 15.79 4.38
C ILE A 279 -0.21 15.78 5.10
N LEU A 280 -1.31 15.88 4.36
CA LEU A 280 -2.66 15.96 4.92
C LEU A 280 -3.07 14.68 5.66
N THR A 281 -2.77 13.51 5.09
CA THR A 281 -3.07 12.21 5.72
C THR A 281 -2.13 11.90 6.87
N SER A 282 -0.85 12.25 6.79
CA SER A 282 0.08 12.10 7.92
C SER A 282 -0.32 13.00 9.09
N PHE A 283 -0.71 14.24 8.80
CA PHE A 283 -1.19 15.18 9.81
C PHE A 283 -2.43 14.62 10.53
N HIS A 284 -3.43 14.16 9.77
CA HIS A 284 -4.62 13.55 10.35
C HIS A 284 -4.28 12.27 11.13
N PHE A 285 -3.41 11.41 10.61
CA PHE A 285 -3.02 10.15 11.25
C PHE A 285 -2.30 10.35 12.58
N PHE A 286 -1.31 11.25 12.65
CA PHE A 286 -0.63 11.56 13.90
C PHE A 286 -1.55 12.28 14.90
N ASN A 287 -2.45 13.15 14.43
CA ASN A 287 -3.44 13.80 15.28
C ASN A 287 -4.47 12.81 15.86
N GLU A 288 -4.82 11.76 15.11
CA GLU A 288 -5.61 10.62 15.61
C GLU A 288 -4.85 9.82 16.68
N ILE A 289 -3.57 9.52 16.47
CA ILE A 289 -2.72 8.82 17.46
C ILE A 289 -2.63 9.65 18.75
N PHE A 290 -2.21 10.91 18.68
CA PHE A 290 -2.13 11.80 19.84
C PHE A 290 -3.51 12.05 20.47
N GLY A 291 -4.57 12.06 19.66
CA GLY A 291 -5.95 12.14 20.11
C GLY A 291 -6.39 10.96 20.97
N LYS A 292 -5.92 9.74 20.66
CA LYS A 292 -6.14 8.53 21.48
C LYS A 292 -5.38 8.62 22.81
N PHE A 293 -4.14 9.12 22.81
CA PHE A 293 -3.31 9.26 24.01
C PHE A 293 -3.63 10.49 24.89
N ARG A 294 -4.63 11.32 24.53
CA ARG A 294 -4.98 12.55 25.25
C ARG A 294 -5.27 12.36 26.75
N ASN A 295 -5.81 11.20 27.14
CA ASN A 295 -6.16 10.91 28.53
C ASN A 295 -4.89 10.58 29.36
N THR A 296 -3.87 10.00 28.73
CA THR A 296 -2.57 9.67 29.34
C THR A 296 -1.65 10.89 29.39
N LEU A 297 -1.71 11.76 28.37
CA LEU A 297 -0.85 12.92 28.21
C LEU A 297 -1.71 14.20 28.11
N PRO A 298 -2.20 14.76 29.24
CA PRO A 298 -3.19 15.84 29.24
C PRO A 298 -2.69 17.14 28.60
N PHE A 299 -1.37 17.37 28.57
CA PHE A 299 -0.80 18.54 27.88
C PHE A 299 -1.10 18.55 26.37
N LEU A 300 -1.29 17.38 25.72
CA LEU A 300 -1.66 17.30 24.30
C LEU A 300 -3.04 17.89 24.01
N ALA A 301 -3.91 18.02 25.02
CA ALA A 301 -5.23 18.64 24.91
C ALA A 301 -5.22 20.16 25.14
N GLN A 302 -4.13 20.74 25.65
CA GLN A 302 -4.01 22.18 25.86
C GLN A 302 -4.04 22.93 24.53
N LYS A 303 -4.69 24.10 24.52
CA LYS A 303 -4.74 25.02 23.39
C LYS A 303 -3.65 26.08 23.54
N ILE A 304 -2.92 26.34 22.47
CA ILE A 304 -2.04 27.50 22.34
C ILE A 304 -2.58 28.31 21.15
N TYR A 305 -3.02 29.54 21.41
CA TYR A 305 -3.88 30.32 20.49
C TYR A 305 -5.12 29.50 20.05
N CYS A 306 -5.25 29.19 18.76
CA CYS A 306 -6.39 28.48 18.18
C CYS A 306 -6.17 26.97 17.99
N LEU A 307 -4.93 26.50 18.05
CA LEU A 307 -4.56 25.10 17.78
C LEU A 307 -4.21 24.37 19.08
N LYS A 308 -4.36 23.04 19.10
CA LYS A 308 -3.92 22.23 20.23
C LYS A 308 -2.45 21.88 20.07
N ILE A 309 -1.75 21.64 21.18
CA ILE A 309 -0.34 21.22 21.16
C ILE A 309 -0.11 20.00 20.26
N ARG A 310 -1.03 19.02 20.29
CA ARG A 310 -0.99 17.84 19.39
C ARG A 310 -1.05 18.19 17.90
N ASP A 311 -1.72 19.28 17.51
CA ASP A 311 -1.89 19.65 16.11
C ASP A 311 -0.54 20.15 15.56
N TYR A 312 0.20 20.96 16.33
CA TYR A 312 1.58 21.37 16.01
C TYR A 312 2.53 20.18 15.88
N PHE A 313 2.55 19.26 16.86
CA PHE A 313 3.38 18.05 16.78
C PHE A 313 3.04 17.19 15.55
N SER A 314 1.75 17.07 15.20
CA SER A 314 1.31 16.32 14.01
C SER A 314 1.80 16.95 12.71
N ILE A 315 1.76 18.30 12.60
CA ILE A 315 2.29 19.03 11.43
C ILE A 315 3.80 18.83 11.32
N ILE A 316 4.54 19.04 12.42
CA ILE A 316 6.01 18.91 12.44
C ILE A 316 6.42 17.48 12.05
N LEU A 317 5.80 16.46 12.64
CA LEU A 317 6.13 15.06 12.35
C LEU A 317 5.80 14.68 10.89
N SER A 318 4.70 15.21 10.33
CA SER A 318 4.34 14.99 8.92
C SER A 318 5.31 15.66 7.95
N ALA A 319 5.73 16.90 8.26
CA ALA A 319 6.71 17.62 7.47
C ALA A 319 8.09 16.95 7.53
N LEU A 320 8.54 16.50 8.71
CA LEU A 320 9.77 15.73 8.87
C LEU A 320 9.72 14.40 8.11
N LEU A 321 8.60 13.69 8.15
CA LEU A 321 8.44 12.42 7.45
C LEU A 321 8.54 12.56 5.93
N LEU A 322 7.90 13.58 5.34
CA LEU A 322 8.06 13.90 3.92
C LEU A 322 9.47 14.43 3.60
N PHE A 323 10.06 15.24 4.48
CA PHE A 323 11.44 15.71 4.30
C PHE A 323 12.42 14.55 4.24
N PHE A 324 12.33 13.56 5.15
CA PHE A 324 13.16 12.35 5.09
C PHE A 324 12.91 11.52 3.84
N TYR A 325 11.66 11.42 3.38
CA TYR A 325 11.32 10.75 2.12
C TYR A 325 12.03 11.39 0.92
N LEU A 326 12.05 12.73 0.84
CA LEU A 326 12.67 13.46 -0.27
C LEU A 326 14.21 13.51 -0.15
N TYR A 327 14.74 13.70 1.06
CA TYR A 327 16.17 13.86 1.32
C TYR A 327 16.99 12.57 1.06
N TYR A 328 16.42 11.40 1.35
CA TYR A 328 17.07 10.10 1.16
C TYR A 328 16.67 9.40 -0.15
N GLU A 329 16.24 10.16 -1.17
CA GLU A 329 15.89 9.64 -2.50
C GLU A 329 14.83 8.51 -2.49
N GLN A 330 13.74 8.78 -1.77
CA GLN A 330 12.54 7.94 -1.71
C GLN A 330 12.79 6.53 -1.11
N PRO A 331 13.30 6.43 0.12
CA PRO A 331 13.59 5.14 0.74
C PRO A 331 12.29 4.35 1.03
N TRP A 332 12.29 3.06 0.68
CA TRP A 332 11.09 2.22 0.67
C TRP A 332 10.38 2.15 2.03
N PHE A 333 11.13 2.12 3.14
CA PHE A 333 10.55 2.05 4.49
C PHE A 333 9.85 3.34 4.91
N VAL A 334 10.32 4.52 4.44
CA VAL A 334 9.61 5.79 4.66
C VAL A 334 8.39 5.89 3.75
N SER A 335 8.49 5.37 2.51
CA SER A 335 7.33 5.20 1.63
C SER A 335 6.24 4.38 2.33
N ASN A 336 6.58 3.25 2.94
CA ASN A 336 5.65 2.41 3.70
C ASN A 336 5.09 3.08 4.96
N LEU A 337 5.88 3.89 5.66
CA LEU A 337 5.38 4.62 6.85
C LEU A 337 4.36 5.70 6.45
N LEU A 338 4.66 6.49 5.42
CA LEU A 338 3.70 7.40 4.78
C LEU A 338 2.48 6.62 4.24
N SER A 339 2.70 5.40 3.75
CA SER A 339 1.64 4.54 3.25
C SER A 339 0.62 4.19 4.32
N ILE A 340 1.12 3.75 5.48
CA ILE A 340 0.33 3.47 6.68
C ILE A 340 -0.43 4.72 7.17
N CYS A 341 0.16 5.91 7.04
CA CYS A 341 -0.50 7.16 7.39
C CYS A 341 -1.68 7.49 6.46
N ILE A 342 -1.53 7.26 5.15
CA ILE A 342 -2.59 7.38 4.14
C ILE A 342 -3.71 6.38 4.44
N LEU A 343 -3.34 5.10 4.60
CA LEU A 343 -4.20 3.97 4.96
C LEU A 343 -5.03 4.24 6.21
N GLY A 344 -4.39 4.55 7.33
CA GLY A 344 -5.05 4.78 8.62
C GLY A 344 -5.95 6.01 8.62
N SER A 345 -5.58 7.06 7.88
CA SER A 345 -6.43 8.22 7.70
C SER A 345 -7.68 7.92 6.91
N LEU A 346 -7.54 7.19 5.80
CA LEU A 346 -8.66 6.97 4.89
C LEU A 346 -9.64 5.92 5.42
N ILE A 347 -9.17 4.85 6.07
CA ILE A 347 -10.00 3.88 6.83
C ILE A 347 -10.88 4.57 7.88
N LYS A 348 -10.38 5.62 8.54
CA LYS A 348 -11.17 6.40 9.52
C LYS A 348 -12.15 7.37 8.87
N LEU A 349 -11.72 8.06 7.81
CA LEU A 349 -12.48 9.13 7.16
C LEU A 349 -13.64 8.62 6.32
N PHE A 350 -13.56 7.42 5.73
CA PHE A 350 -14.62 6.87 4.87
C PHE A 350 -15.28 5.66 5.51
N LYS A 351 -16.61 5.56 5.40
CA LYS A 351 -17.38 4.49 6.04
C LYS A 351 -18.49 3.93 5.17
N ILE A 352 -18.66 2.62 5.31
CA ILE A 352 -19.77 1.83 4.78
C ILE A 352 -20.76 1.58 5.91
N THR A 353 -22.05 1.78 5.62
CA THR A 353 -23.16 1.66 6.58
C THR A 353 -23.84 0.30 6.54
N SER A 354 -23.88 -0.37 5.38
CA SER A 354 -24.53 -1.66 5.17
C SER A 354 -23.82 -2.52 4.13
N LEU A 355 -23.99 -3.85 4.19
CA LEU A 355 -23.51 -4.75 3.13
C LEU A 355 -24.20 -4.46 1.78
N LYS A 356 -25.45 -3.98 1.75
CA LYS A 356 -26.09 -3.50 0.51
C LYS A 356 -25.29 -2.36 -0.13
N HIS A 357 -24.90 -1.34 0.64
CA HIS A 357 -24.12 -0.22 0.11
C HIS A 357 -22.68 -0.60 -0.21
N ALA A 358 -22.12 -1.57 0.52
CA ALA A 358 -20.89 -2.25 0.16
C ALA A 358 -21.01 -2.82 -1.27
N LEU A 359 -21.90 -3.79 -1.50
CA LEU A 359 -22.07 -4.43 -2.81
C LEU A 359 -22.36 -3.45 -3.96
N GLN A 360 -23.19 -2.43 -3.71
CA GLN A 360 -23.46 -1.36 -4.68
C GLN A 360 -22.19 -0.56 -5.04
N PHE A 361 -21.32 -0.28 -4.09
CA PHE A 361 -20.04 0.37 -4.35
C PHE A 361 -19.06 -0.60 -5.04
N PHE A 362 -19.02 -1.86 -4.61
CA PHE A 362 -17.94 -2.80 -4.93
C PHE A 362 -18.05 -3.37 -6.35
N VAL A 363 -19.23 -3.85 -6.73
CA VAL A 363 -19.43 -4.60 -7.99
C VAL A 363 -19.03 -3.80 -9.24
N PRO A 364 -19.39 -2.50 -9.41
CA PRO A 364 -18.97 -1.71 -10.56
C PRO A 364 -17.45 -1.52 -10.63
N LEU A 365 -16.82 -1.32 -9.47
CA LEU A 365 -15.40 -1.04 -9.38
C LEU A 365 -14.56 -2.29 -9.68
N MET A 366 -15.01 -3.46 -9.24
CA MET A 366 -14.46 -4.76 -9.66
C MET A 366 -14.59 -4.97 -11.18
N ILE A 367 -15.73 -4.61 -11.80
CA ILE A 367 -15.92 -4.71 -13.25
C ILE A 367 -14.96 -3.78 -14.01
N VAL A 368 -14.84 -2.52 -13.58
CA VAL A 368 -13.92 -1.55 -14.21
C VAL A 368 -12.48 -2.02 -14.10
N ASP A 369 -12.07 -2.69 -13.04
CA ASP A 369 -10.70 -3.19 -12.94
C ASP A 369 -10.42 -4.46 -13.70
N ILE A 370 -11.37 -5.40 -13.76
CA ILE A 370 -11.26 -6.53 -14.68
C ILE A 370 -11.02 -5.99 -16.10
N PHE A 371 -11.78 -4.95 -16.50
CA PHE A 371 -11.57 -4.26 -17.76
C PHE A 371 -10.18 -3.58 -17.86
N CYS A 372 -9.76 -2.81 -16.86
CA CYS A 372 -8.45 -2.13 -16.86
C CYS A 372 -7.27 -3.13 -16.88
N SER A 373 -7.32 -4.20 -16.09
CA SER A 373 -6.32 -5.27 -16.06
C SER A 373 -6.23 -5.97 -17.42
N ILE A 374 -7.36 -6.36 -18.02
CA ILE A 374 -7.39 -6.98 -19.35
C ILE A 374 -6.81 -6.00 -20.39
N TYR A 375 -7.28 -4.75 -20.43
CA TYR A 375 -6.82 -3.72 -21.36
C TYR A 375 -5.31 -3.43 -21.23
N LEU A 376 -4.81 -3.29 -19.99
CA LEU A 376 -3.38 -3.07 -19.72
C LEU A 376 -2.53 -4.31 -20.05
N SER A 377 -3.03 -5.53 -19.82
CA SER A 377 -2.32 -6.75 -20.20
C SER A 377 -2.16 -6.91 -21.72
N GLN A 378 -3.11 -6.38 -22.50
CA GLN A 378 -3.06 -6.38 -23.96
C GLN A 378 -2.16 -5.27 -24.53
N THR A 379 -2.14 -4.08 -23.88
CA THR A 379 -1.46 -2.88 -24.38
C THR A 379 -0.03 -2.71 -23.84
N VAL A 380 0.22 -3.05 -22.58
CA VAL A 380 1.53 -2.89 -21.91
C VAL A 380 2.10 -4.28 -21.63
N ARG A 381 2.58 -4.94 -22.69
CA ARG A 381 3.13 -6.29 -22.63
C ARG A 381 4.28 -6.38 -21.62
N TYR A 382 4.11 -7.25 -20.62
CA TYR A 382 5.09 -7.70 -19.62
C TYR A 382 5.73 -6.65 -18.69
N GLU A 383 5.74 -5.37 -19.05
CA GLU A 383 6.44 -4.31 -18.31
C GLU A 383 5.56 -3.50 -17.36
N TRP A 384 4.26 -3.80 -17.28
CA TRP A 384 3.29 -3.03 -16.47
C TRP A 384 3.83 -2.67 -15.08
N ASP A 385 4.34 -3.64 -14.32
CA ASP A 385 4.81 -3.40 -12.96
C ASP A 385 6.02 -2.45 -12.89
N SER A 386 6.92 -2.53 -13.88
CA SER A 386 8.12 -1.67 -13.97
C SER A 386 7.79 -0.28 -14.51
N VAL A 387 6.83 -0.17 -15.44
CA VAL A 387 6.26 1.09 -15.94
C VAL A 387 5.49 1.80 -14.84
N ALA A 388 4.64 1.07 -14.11
CA ALA A 388 3.89 1.56 -12.97
C ALA A 388 4.84 2.02 -11.84
N LEU A 389 5.84 1.21 -11.47
CA LEU A 389 6.89 1.66 -10.54
C LEU A 389 7.60 2.92 -11.05
N ARG A 390 7.99 3.00 -12.32
CA ARG A 390 8.71 4.17 -12.86
C ARG A 390 7.91 5.47 -12.71
N TYR A 391 6.62 5.47 -13.02
CA TYR A 391 5.76 6.67 -12.96
C TYR A 391 5.12 6.91 -11.59
N PHE A 392 4.93 5.85 -10.78
CA PHE A 392 4.22 5.89 -9.50
C PHE A 392 5.07 5.45 -8.29
N ASN A 393 6.42 5.44 -8.39
CA ASN A 393 7.32 5.29 -7.22
C ASN A 393 7.12 6.48 -6.26
N THR A 394 6.17 6.28 -5.37
CA THR A 394 5.59 7.32 -4.53
C THR A 394 5.08 6.67 -3.24
N PRO A 395 4.80 7.45 -2.19
CA PRO A 395 4.09 6.97 -1.02
C PRO A 395 2.60 6.70 -1.31
N LEU A 396 2.25 6.40 -2.56
CA LEU A 396 1.03 5.69 -2.96
C LEU A 396 1.27 4.21 -3.23
N SER A 397 2.48 3.69 -2.96
CA SER A 397 2.83 2.27 -3.05
C SER A 397 3.55 1.81 -1.79
N ALA A 398 3.07 0.70 -1.21
CA ALA A 398 3.79 -0.08 -0.22
C ALA A 398 4.78 -0.98 -0.97
N GLN A 399 6.00 -1.09 -0.45
CA GLN A 399 7.15 -1.64 -1.17
C GLN A 399 8.01 -2.49 -0.24
N PHE A 400 8.57 -3.58 -0.75
CA PHE A 400 9.52 -4.41 -0.02
C PHE A 400 10.59 -4.92 -0.99
N PRO A 401 11.90 -4.79 -0.68
CA PRO A 401 12.96 -5.25 -1.59
C PRO A 401 12.82 -6.74 -1.88
N TYR A 402 13.04 -7.14 -3.14
CA TYR A 402 13.03 -8.57 -3.48
C TYR A 402 14.24 -9.28 -2.87
N PHE A 403 14.06 -10.51 -2.39
CA PHE A 403 15.19 -11.35 -1.95
C PHE A 403 16.04 -11.85 -3.13
N ARG A 404 15.47 -11.86 -4.33
CA ARG A 404 16.11 -12.27 -5.57
C ARG A 404 15.88 -11.21 -6.64
N TYR A 405 16.90 -10.89 -7.41
CA TYR A 405 16.76 -9.92 -8.49
C TYR A 405 15.79 -10.43 -9.57
N ILE A 406 14.77 -9.62 -9.86
CA ILE A 406 13.80 -9.87 -10.94
C ILE A 406 14.02 -8.84 -12.04
N TYR A 407 13.85 -9.27 -13.29
CA TYR A 407 14.04 -8.46 -14.48
C TYR A 407 13.26 -7.12 -14.41
N LYS A 408 13.97 -6.00 -14.53
CA LYS A 408 13.47 -4.60 -14.38
C LYS A 408 12.75 -4.31 -13.04
N LYS A 409 12.95 -5.08 -11.96
CA LYS A 409 12.30 -4.82 -10.66
C LYS A 409 13.25 -5.02 -9.46
N LYS A 410 13.32 -4.01 -8.59
CA LYS A 410 14.06 -4.08 -7.31
C LYS A 410 13.21 -4.53 -6.13
N CYS A 411 11.91 -4.21 -6.14
CA CYS A 411 11.01 -4.43 -5.03
C CYS A 411 9.71 -5.09 -5.45
N ALA A 412 9.22 -5.98 -4.58
CA ALA A 412 7.80 -6.24 -4.46
C ALA A 412 7.12 -4.89 -4.18
N TRP A 413 6.03 -4.61 -4.87
CA TRP A 413 5.21 -3.46 -4.58
C TRP A 413 3.75 -3.86 -4.66
N VAL A 414 2.98 -3.34 -3.73
CA VAL A 414 1.53 -3.30 -3.81
C VAL A 414 1.21 -1.82 -3.75
N SER A 415 0.58 -1.27 -4.80
CA SER A 415 -0.01 0.07 -4.72
C SER A 415 -0.77 0.15 -3.40
N ILE A 416 -0.61 1.21 -2.61
CA ILE A 416 -1.50 1.41 -1.48
C ILE A 416 -2.91 1.57 -2.02
N PHE A 417 -3.12 2.17 -3.19
CA PHE A 417 -4.46 2.10 -3.79
C PHE A 417 -4.84 0.63 -4.06
N ASN A 418 -3.92 -0.26 -4.49
CA ASN A 418 -4.22 -1.71 -4.52
C ASN A 418 -4.59 -2.24 -3.14
N LEU A 419 -4.07 -1.69 -2.03
CA LEU A 419 -4.56 -1.89 -0.66
C LEU A 419 -5.81 -1.02 -0.28
N LEU A 420 -6.25 -0.02 -1.10
CA LEU A 420 -7.08 1.17 -0.74
C LEU A 420 -7.95 1.89 -1.83
N PHE A 421 -8.53 1.26 -2.84
CA PHE A 421 -9.77 1.76 -3.48
C PHE A 421 -10.54 0.59 -4.16
N PRO A 422 -11.23 0.76 -5.31
CA PRO A 422 -11.18 -0.32 -6.30
C PRO A 422 -10.86 -0.03 -7.81
N GLY A 423 -9.75 -0.64 -8.31
CA GLY A 423 -9.08 -0.54 -9.65
C GLY A 423 -7.66 -1.19 -9.61
N ASN A 424 -6.62 -0.66 -10.31
CA ASN A 424 -5.19 -0.93 -9.97
C ASN A 424 -4.76 -0.27 -8.63
N LEU A 425 -5.59 -0.57 -7.65
CA LEU A 425 -6.40 0.36 -6.89
C LEU A 425 -7.53 -0.43 -6.13
N LEU A 426 -7.54 -1.79 -5.98
CA LEU A 426 -8.60 -2.76 -5.46
C LEU A 426 -8.41 -3.48 -4.10
N ASN A 427 -8.33 -2.75 -2.97
CA ASN A 427 -8.67 -3.34 -1.65
C ASN A 427 -9.15 -2.29 -0.58
N TYR A 428 -9.69 -1.10 -0.91
CA TYR A 428 -10.26 -0.22 0.15
C TYR A 428 -11.30 -0.93 0.98
N LEU A 429 -12.07 -1.68 0.22
CA LEU A 429 -13.23 -2.41 0.65
C LEU A 429 -12.81 -3.40 1.70
N LEU A 430 -11.54 -3.77 1.78
CA LEU A 430 -11.00 -4.59 2.84
C LEU A 430 -10.88 -3.84 4.17
N GLY A 431 -10.23 -2.67 4.20
CA GLY A 431 -10.23 -1.81 5.39
C GLY A 431 -11.62 -1.31 5.78
N PHE A 432 -12.47 -0.96 4.81
CA PHE A 432 -13.82 -0.47 5.07
C PHE A 432 -14.82 -1.57 5.45
N PHE A 433 -14.72 -2.76 4.85
CA PHE A 433 -15.57 -3.90 5.18
C PHE A 433 -15.14 -4.52 6.50
N LEU A 434 -13.84 -4.71 6.77
CA LEU A 434 -13.36 -5.05 8.12
C LEU A 434 -13.81 -4.00 9.14
N GLY A 435 -13.71 -2.70 8.82
CA GLY A 435 -14.21 -1.63 9.68
C GLY A 435 -15.73 -1.65 9.88
N TYR A 436 -16.52 -2.06 8.87
CA TYR A 436 -17.97 -2.23 8.94
C TYR A 436 -18.36 -3.47 9.75
N VAL A 437 -17.67 -4.58 9.51
CA VAL A 437 -17.80 -5.85 10.20
C VAL A 437 -17.45 -5.71 11.68
N ASN A 438 -16.34 -5.06 12.03
CA ASN A 438 -15.96 -4.74 13.40
C ASN A 438 -17.03 -3.88 14.11
N ARG A 439 -17.67 -2.94 13.40
CA ARG A 439 -18.82 -2.18 13.94
C ARG A 439 -20.05 -3.06 14.15
N PHE A 440 -20.30 -4.04 13.29
CA PHE A 440 -21.38 -5.03 13.48
C PHE A 440 -21.11 -5.96 14.66
N ASP A 441 -19.88 -6.47 14.77
CA ASP A 441 -19.42 -7.28 15.90
C ASP A 441 -19.55 -6.51 17.23
N LYS A 442 -19.17 -5.23 17.26
CA LYS A 442 -19.40 -4.35 18.42
C LYS A 442 -20.89 -4.11 18.73
N HIS A 443 -21.79 -4.11 17.74
CA HIS A 443 -23.24 -4.07 17.98
C HIS A 443 -23.74 -5.35 18.66
N LYS A 444 -23.23 -6.50 18.19
CA LYS A 444 -23.61 -7.84 18.64
C LYS A 444 -22.83 -8.33 19.87
N GLN A 445 -21.86 -7.55 20.34
CA GLN A 445 -20.91 -7.94 21.38
C GLN A 445 -20.15 -9.25 21.05
N THR A 446 -19.81 -9.43 19.77
CA THR A 446 -19.03 -10.55 19.25
C THR A 446 -17.73 -10.07 18.58
N TYR A 447 -16.88 -11.02 18.19
CA TYR A 447 -15.69 -10.81 17.33
C TYR A 447 -15.66 -11.80 16.15
N VAL A 448 -16.80 -12.43 15.90
CA VAL A 448 -16.91 -13.62 15.03
C VAL A 448 -16.77 -13.21 13.58
N TYR A 449 -17.43 -12.13 13.18
CA TYR A 449 -17.42 -11.68 11.79
C TYR A 449 -16.08 -11.06 11.40
N GLU A 450 -15.39 -10.33 12.29
CA GLU A 450 -14.07 -9.74 12.07
C GLU A 450 -13.02 -10.83 11.84
N ILE A 451 -13.03 -11.88 12.65
CA ILE A 451 -12.17 -13.06 12.49
C ILE A 451 -12.48 -13.78 11.17
N ILE A 452 -13.75 -14.00 10.82
CA ILE A 452 -14.14 -14.68 9.57
C ILE A 452 -13.83 -13.85 8.32
N ALA A 453 -13.99 -12.53 8.38
CA ALA A 453 -13.58 -11.61 7.32
C ALA A 453 -12.07 -11.67 7.11
N PHE A 454 -11.29 -11.70 8.20
CA PHE A 454 -9.83 -11.87 8.13
C PHE A 454 -9.41 -13.23 7.54
N PHE A 455 -10.06 -14.34 7.91
CA PHE A 455 -9.80 -15.62 7.27
C PHE A 455 -10.21 -15.64 5.78
N GLY A 456 -11.32 -14.99 5.41
CA GLY A 456 -11.73 -14.81 4.02
C GLY A 456 -10.71 -14.00 3.20
N LEU A 457 -10.15 -12.95 3.79
CA LEU A 457 -9.02 -12.19 3.24
C LEU A 457 -7.82 -13.10 2.98
N LEU A 458 -7.33 -13.80 4.02
CA LEU A 458 -6.13 -14.63 3.90
C LEU A 458 -6.31 -15.73 2.84
N LEU A 459 -7.50 -16.36 2.81
CA LEU A 459 -7.85 -17.35 1.82
C LEU A 459 -7.84 -16.76 0.40
N GLY A 460 -8.41 -15.56 0.20
CA GLY A 460 -8.40 -14.87 -1.10
C GLY A 460 -7.01 -14.43 -1.54
N LEU A 461 -6.15 -13.99 -0.63
CA LEU A 461 -4.75 -13.69 -0.93
C LEU A 461 -3.98 -14.94 -1.35
N LEU A 462 -4.17 -16.07 -0.65
CA LEU A 462 -3.57 -17.36 -1.02
C LEU A 462 -4.04 -17.83 -2.40
N PHE A 463 -5.34 -17.74 -2.70
CA PHE A 463 -5.86 -18.04 -4.04
C PHE A 463 -5.30 -17.12 -5.11
N TRP A 464 -5.24 -15.81 -4.86
CA TRP A 464 -4.65 -14.86 -5.82
C TRP A 464 -3.17 -15.15 -6.08
N VAL A 465 -2.36 -15.41 -5.04
CA VAL A 465 -0.95 -15.79 -5.19
C VAL A 465 -0.80 -17.09 -5.97
N LEU A 466 -1.63 -18.11 -5.69
CA LEU A 466 -1.63 -19.38 -6.42
C LEU A 466 -1.99 -19.18 -7.90
N ILE A 467 -2.96 -18.32 -8.20
CA ILE A 467 -3.36 -17.99 -9.57
C ILE A 467 -2.26 -17.19 -10.29
N GLN A 468 -1.60 -16.22 -9.65
CA GLN A 468 -0.45 -15.49 -10.22
C GLN A 468 0.79 -16.37 -10.41
N TYR A 469 0.90 -17.48 -9.66
CA TYR A 469 1.94 -18.49 -9.85
C TYR A 469 1.68 -19.37 -11.08
N ILE A 470 0.41 -19.72 -11.33
CA ILE A 470 -0.02 -20.57 -12.45
C ILE A 470 -0.14 -19.77 -13.76
N PHE A 471 -0.66 -18.55 -13.71
CA PHE A 471 -1.00 -17.73 -14.88
C PHE A 471 -0.13 -16.47 -14.96
N SER A 472 0.42 -16.20 -16.16
CA SER A 472 1.20 -14.98 -16.41
C SER A 472 0.35 -13.71 -16.57
N PHE A 473 -0.98 -13.82 -16.59
CA PHE A 473 -1.90 -12.68 -16.69
C PHE A 473 -2.14 -12.04 -15.31
N PRO A 474 -1.94 -10.72 -15.16
CA PRO A 474 -2.06 -10.03 -13.88
C PRO A 474 -3.53 -9.82 -13.49
N LEU A 475 -4.19 -10.85 -12.96
CA LEU A 475 -5.55 -10.74 -12.46
C LEU A 475 -5.63 -9.85 -11.19
N PRO A 476 -6.67 -9.00 -11.05
CA PRO A 476 -6.91 -8.22 -9.84
C PRO A 476 -6.97 -9.05 -8.55
N THR A 477 -6.42 -8.52 -7.46
CA THR A 477 -6.41 -9.14 -6.11
C THR A 477 -7.81 -9.35 -5.55
N SER A 478 -8.66 -8.34 -5.72
CA SER A 478 -10.03 -8.22 -5.23
C SER A 478 -11.02 -9.30 -5.65
N ILE A 479 -10.91 -9.80 -6.88
CA ILE A 479 -11.78 -10.88 -7.40
C ILE A 479 -11.69 -12.09 -6.48
N PHE A 480 -10.55 -12.27 -5.82
CA PHE A 480 -10.32 -13.29 -4.81
C PHE A 480 -10.60 -12.76 -3.40
N THR A 481 -10.00 -11.63 -2.99
CA THR A 481 -10.07 -11.17 -1.60
C THR A 481 -11.45 -10.67 -1.19
N GLU A 482 -12.11 -9.84 -2.00
CA GLU A 482 -13.40 -9.24 -1.66
C GLU A 482 -14.54 -10.25 -1.78
N VAL A 483 -14.55 -11.04 -2.86
CA VAL A 483 -15.56 -12.08 -3.08
C VAL A 483 -15.52 -13.10 -1.94
N LEU A 484 -14.35 -13.59 -1.54
CA LEU A 484 -14.25 -14.57 -0.46
C LEU A 484 -14.56 -13.95 0.91
N MET A 485 -14.07 -12.75 1.22
CA MET A 485 -14.37 -12.07 2.50
C MET A 485 -15.87 -11.78 2.68
N ILE A 486 -16.56 -11.35 1.61
CA ILE A 486 -18.01 -11.10 1.64
C ILE A 486 -18.77 -12.42 1.68
N LEU A 487 -18.36 -13.42 0.91
CA LEU A 487 -19.00 -14.74 0.90
C LEU A 487 -18.92 -15.42 2.27
N THR A 488 -17.74 -15.48 2.91
CA THR A 488 -17.59 -16.13 4.23
C THR A 488 -18.40 -15.43 5.31
N THR A 489 -18.39 -14.09 5.35
CA THR A 489 -19.19 -13.33 6.33
C THR A 489 -20.69 -13.41 6.06
N ALA A 490 -21.12 -13.39 4.79
CA ALA A 490 -22.52 -13.58 4.42
C ALA A 490 -23.02 -14.98 4.77
N LEU A 491 -22.24 -16.03 4.50
CA LEU A 491 -22.58 -17.41 4.86
C LEU A 491 -22.79 -17.57 6.38
N VAL A 492 -21.92 -16.97 7.20
CA VAL A 492 -22.10 -17.02 8.66
C VAL A 492 -23.24 -16.13 9.15
N ALA A 493 -23.50 -15.00 8.49
CA ALA A 493 -24.69 -14.18 8.78
C ALA A 493 -25.99 -14.93 8.44
N VAL A 494 -26.00 -15.75 7.37
CA VAL A 494 -27.13 -16.66 7.04
C VAL A 494 -27.24 -17.77 8.07
N GLN A 495 -26.15 -18.46 8.42
CA GLN A 495 -26.13 -19.52 9.42
C GLN A 495 -26.66 -19.05 10.79
N ARG A 496 -26.39 -17.79 11.16
CA ARG A 496 -26.85 -17.18 12.42
C ARG A 496 -28.24 -16.52 12.34
N ASN A 497 -28.92 -16.57 11.19
CA ASN A 497 -30.16 -15.83 10.92
C ASN A 497 -30.04 -14.29 11.12
N GLU A 498 -28.84 -13.74 11.01
CA GLU A 498 -28.53 -12.32 11.17
C GLU A 498 -28.42 -11.57 9.83
N PHE A 499 -28.48 -12.28 8.69
CA PHE A 499 -28.25 -11.75 7.35
C PHE A 499 -29.08 -10.51 7.00
N ASN A 500 -30.36 -10.44 7.38
CA ASN A 500 -31.19 -9.27 7.08
C ASN A 500 -30.67 -7.99 7.78
N ILE A 501 -30.20 -8.10 9.03
CA ILE A 501 -29.65 -6.97 9.80
C ILE A 501 -28.29 -6.55 9.23
N PHE A 502 -27.46 -7.53 8.84
CA PHE A 502 -26.18 -7.31 8.18
C PHE A 502 -26.39 -6.61 6.82
N TYR A 503 -27.20 -7.20 5.93
CA TYR A 503 -27.51 -6.68 4.61
C TYR A 503 -28.08 -5.26 4.62
N SER A 504 -29.07 -4.99 5.49
CA SER A 504 -29.71 -3.67 5.62
C SER A 504 -28.83 -2.61 6.29
N GLY A 505 -28.01 -3.00 7.26
CA GLY A 505 -27.23 -2.06 8.09
C GLY A 505 -28.02 -1.39 9.21
N ASN A 506 -29.22 -1.88 9.56
CA ASN A 506 -30.11 -1.25 10.56
C ASN A 506 -29.48 -1.05 11.96
N PHE A 507 -28.38 -1.73 12.26
CA PHE A 507 -27.61 -1.56 13.50
C PHE A 507 -26.77 -0.27 13.55
N TYR A 508 -26.50 0.32 12.39
CA TYR A 508 -25.46 1.31 12.18
C TYR A 508 -25.82 2.68 12.78
N ASP A 509 -27.10 3.06 12.71
CA ASP A 509 -27.60 4.32 13.27
C ASP A 509 -27.46 4.37 14.80
N GLN A 510 -27.62 3.24 15.50
CA GLN A 510 -27.53 3.20 16.96
C GLN A 510 -26.12 3.49 17.49
N ILE A 511 -25.09 2.94 16.83
CA ILE A 511 -23.68 3.13 17.22
C ILE A 511 -23.17 4.54 16.91
N LEU A 512 -23.78 5.22 15.93
CA LEU A 512 -23.37 6.55 15.52
C LEU A 512 -24.16 7.68 16.17
N MET A 513 -25.43 7.49 16.52
CA MET A 513 -26.20 8.56 17.17
C MET A 513 -25.58 8.99 18.51
N ASP A 514 -24.93 8.07 19.23
CA ASP A 514 -24.07 8.42 20.38
C ASP A 514 -22.91 7.41 20.57
N PRO A 515 -21.70 7.71 20.02
CA PRO A 515 -20.54 6.83 20.14
C PRO A 515 -19.86 6.88 21.52
N PHE A 516 -20.37 7.69 22.45
CA PHE A 516 -19.88 7.84 23.82
C PHE A 516 -20.84 7.24 24.86
N LYS A 517 -22.13 7.04 24.55
CA LYS A 517 -23.15 6.44 25.45
C LYS A 517 -22.66 5.18 26.15
N ASN A 518 -22.05 4.28 25.39
CA ASN A 518 -21.55 3.00 25.90
C ASN A 518 -20.28 3.16 26.73
N ASP A 519 -19.43 4.13 26.41
CA ASP A 519 -18.22 4.45 27.19
C ASP A 519 -18.63 5.08 28.54
N ILE A 520 -19.69 5.89 28.57
CA ILE A 520 -20.27 6.51 29.79
C ILE A 520 -21.00 5.46 30.63
N ALA A 521 -21.74 4.53 30.02
CA ALA A 521 -22.42 3.45 30.74
C ALA A 521 -21.46 2.39 31.34
N LEU A 522 -20.23 2.28 30.80
CA LEU A 522 -19.16 1.43 31.34
C LEU A 522 -18.27 2.16 32.35
N GLN A 523 -18.33 3.49 32.41
CA GLN A 523 -17.90 4.25 33.58
C GLN A 523 -19.00 4.16 34.63
N GLU A 524 -19.05 3.03 35.35
CA GLU A 524 -19.66 3.03 36.69
C GLU A 524 -19.16 4.27 37.43
N PRO A 525 -20.03 5.01 38.15
CA PRO A 525 -19.59 6.15 38.90
C PRO A 525 -18.66 5.66 40.01
N THR A 526 -17.35 5.68 39.74
CA THR A 526 -16.34 5.65 40.79
C THR A 526 -16.61 6.88 41.63
N THR A 527 -17.35 6.68 42.72
CA THR A 527 -17.51 7.63 43.80
C THR A 527 -16.12 7.88 44.34
N VAL A 528 -15.47 8.91 43.80
CA VAL A 528 -14.27 9.46 44.38
C VAL A 528 -14.73 10.10 45.69
N GLU A 529 -14.72 9.29 46.74
CA GLU A 529 -14.75 9.78 48.11
C GLU A 529 -13.48 10.62 48.31
N MET A 530 -13.58 11.90 47.94
CA MET A 530 -12.59 12.88 48.36
C MET A 530 -12.67 12.96 49.88
N PHE A 531 -11.69 12.36 50.53
CA PHE A 531 -11.53 12.39 51.98
C PHE A 531 -11.59 13.84 52.49
N GLY A 532 -12.62 14.11 53.28
CA GLY A 532 -12.61 15.12 54.33
C GLY A 532 -12.26 16.55 53.94
N LEU A 533 -13.24 17.31 53.45
CA LEU A 533 -13.43 18.69 53.88
C LEU A 533 -14.92 19.05 53.72
N GLY A 534 -15.59 19.28 54.86
CA GLY A 534 -17.04 19.40 54.91
C GLY A 534 -17.55 20.68 54.27
N THR A 535 -18.07 20.56 53.04
CA THR A 535 -19.00 21.52 52.45
C THR A 535 -20.24 20.79 51.99
N THR A 536 -21.38 21.13 52.59
CA THR A 536 -22.69 20.56 52.25
C THR A 536 -23.16 21.06 50.90
N THR A 537 -22.78 20.36 49.82
CA THR A 537 -23.46 20.50 48.53
C THR A 537 -24.84 19.88 48.66
N GLN A 538 -25.88 20.73 48.64
CA GLN A 538 -27.25 20.25 48.52
C GLN A 538 -27.40 19.50 47.19
N VAL A 539 -27.64 18.20 47.28
CA VAL A 539 -28.11 17.41 46.14
C VAL A 539 -29.49 17.95 45.79
N ILE A 540 -29.57 18.67 44.67
CA ILE A 540 -30.84 18.99 44.04
C ILE A 540 -31.41 17.65 43.56
N ASN A 541 -32.40 17.12 44.28
CA ASN A 541 -33.22 16.04 43.77
C ASN A 541 -33.87 16.53 42.48
N GLN A 542 -33.41 16.02 41.33
CA GLN A 542 -34.22 16.08 40.13
C GLN A 542 -35.40 15.13 40.34
N ASP A 543 -36.60 15.71 40.43
CA ASP A 543 -37.82 14.94 40.60
C ASP A 543 -37.94 13.84 39.56
N THR A 544 -38.34 12.66 40.04
CA THR A 544 -38.59 11.47 39.23
C THR A 544 -39.80 11.66 38.30
N VAL A 545 -39.57 12.32 37.17
CA VAL A 545 -40.57 12.41 36.09
C VAL A 545 -40.66 11.06 35.37
N GLN A 546 -41.60 10.24 35.84
CA GLN A 546 -42.31 9.18 35.10
C GLN A 546 -41.57 8.51 33.94
N GLN A 547 -40.55 7.71 34.25
CA GLN A 547 -39.91 6.81 33.27
C GLN A 547 -40.59 5.43 33.16
N GLN A 548 -41.80 5.30 33.71
CA GLN A 548 -42.52 4.02 33.86
C GLN A 548 -43.55 3.75 32.74
N ASP A 549 -43.96 4.77 31.97
CA ASP A 549 -44.97 4.67 30.89
C ASP A 549 -44.39 4.43 29.48
N LEU A 550 -43.06 4.43 29.32
CA LEU A 550 -42.40 4.22 28.02
C LEU A 550 -41.95 2.77 27.77
N VAL A 551 -41.89 1.93 28.82
CA VAL A 551 -41.55 0.50 28.69
C VAL A 551 -42.76 -0.32 28.25
N THR A 552 -43.95 -0.02 28.79
CA THR A 552 -45.22 -0.73 28.52
C THR A 552 -45.77 -0.55 27.11
N ARG A 553 -45.36 0.48 26.36
CA ARG A 553 -45.74 0.67 24.95
C ARG A 553 -44.79 0.05 23.93
N GLY A 554 -43.61 -0.44 24.35
CA GLY A 554 -42.66 -1.10 23.46
C GLY A 554 -42.98 -2.59 23.19
N GLU A 555 -43.56 -3.29 24.16
CA GLU A 555 -43.68 -4.75 24.12
C GLU A 555 -44.93 -5.28 23.40
N GLN A 556 -45.93 -4.44 23.11
CA GLN A 556 -47.16 -4.86 22.43
C GLN A 556 -47.02 -4.98 20.89
N GLY A 557 -45.89 -4.58 20.31
CA GLY A 557 -45.67 -4.59 18.86
C GLY A 557 -45.01 -5.86 18.28
N LEU A 558 -44.58 -6.83 19.11
CA LEU A 558 -43.62 -7.86 18.70
C LEU A 558 -43.97 -9.31 19.11
N ILE A 559 -45.24 -9.56 19.46
CA ILE A 559 -45.70 -10.89 19.93
C ILE A 559 -46.21 -11.80 18.78
N PHE A 560 -46.53 -11.25 17.61
CA PHE A 560 -46.98 -12.02 16.43
C PHE A 560 -45.83 -12.51 15.52
N ASN A 561 -45.00 -13.44 16.02
CA ASN A 561 -44.40 -14.49 15.15
C ASN A 561 -43.65 -15.65 15.87
N ASN A 562 -43.46 -15.61 17.19
CA ASN A 562 -42.60 -16.60 17.87
C ASN A 562 -43.25 -17.98 18.15
N GLN A 563 -44.48 -18.24 17.70
CA GLN A 563 -45.14 -19.54 17.92
C GLN A 563 -44.81 -20.63 16.88
N LEU A 564 -44.08 -20.33 15.79
CA LEU A 564 -43.80 -21.31 14.73
C LEU A 564 -42.50 -22.12 14.90
N PHE A 565 -41.61 -21.77 15.84
CA PHE A 565 -40.26 -22.37 15.95
C PHE A 565 -39.84 -22.84 17.35
N ALA A 566 -40.79 -23.00 18.28
CA ALA A 566 -40.51 -23.46 19.65
C ALA A 566 -40.12 -24.97 19.77
N GLY A 567 -39.99 -25.70 18.66
CA GLY A 567 -39.89 -27.17 18.65
C GLY A 567 -38.48 -27.79 18.77
N LEU A 568 -37.39 -27.02 18.78
CA LEU A 568 -36.01 -27.57 18.63
C LEU A 568 -34.96 -27.04 19.63
N ALA A 569 -35.35 -26.35 20.70
CA ALA A 569 -34.41 -25.79 21.68
C ALA A 569 -34.86 -25.97 23.15
N SER A 570 -35.16 -27.20 23.55
CA SER A 570 -35.59 -27.54 24.92
C SER A 570 -34.68 -28.55 25.61
N ILE A 571 -33.49 -28.11 26.06
CA ILE A 571 -32.69 -28.70 27.16
C ILE A 571 -31.94 -27.55 27.86
N ASN A 572 -31.79 -27.62 29.19
CA ASN A 572 -30.99 -26.71 30.04
C ASN A 572 -31.42 -25.23 30.22
N ARG A 573 -32.71 -24.97 30.54
CA ARG A 573 -33.11 -23.72 31.24
C ARG A 573 -33.78 -23.93 32.62
N SER A 574 -34.11 -25.16 33.01
CA SER A 574 -34.86 -25.45 34.25
C SER A 574 -34.05 -25.34 35.55
N GLN A 575 -32.72 -25.19 35.53
CA GLN A 575 -31.90 -25.12 36.75
C GLN A 575 -31.60 -23.70 37.26
N GLN A 576 -31.72 -22.65 36.44
CA GLN A 576 -31.38 -21.28 36.89
C GLN A 576 -32.51 -20.54 37.62
N GLN A 577 -33.78 -20.90 37.44
CA GLN A 577 -34.89 -20.20 38.12
C GLN A 577 -35.02 -20.55 39.61
N ASN A 578 -34.62 -21.75 40.03
CA ASN A 578 -34.73 -22.19 41.43
C ASN A 578 -33.69 -21.53 42.38
N VAL A 579 -32.62 -20.92 41.84
CA VAL A 579 -31.58 -20.25 42.65
C VAL A 579 -31.96 -18.80 43.01
N LEU A 580 -32.85 -18.17 42.21
CA LEU A 580 -33.30 -16.79 42.46
C LEU A 580 -34.46 -16.72 43.48
N GLN A 581 -35.38 -17.69 43.48
CA GLN A 581 -36.49 -17.71 44.45
C GLN A 581 -36.04 -18.01 45.88
N SER A 582 -35.02 -18.85 46.09
CA SER A 582 -34.53 -19.18 47.44
C SER A 582 -33.88 -17.99 48.17
N LYS A 583 -33.23 -17.07 47.43
CA LYS A 583 -32.68 -15.84 48.03
C LYS A 583 -33.77 -14.85 48.47
N GLN A 584 -34.86 -14.70 47.72
CA GLN A 584 -35.94 -13.77 48.10
C GLN A 584 -36.73 -14.23 49.34
N GLN A 585 -36.95 -15.54 49.53
CA GLN A 585 -37.63 -16.02 50.74
C GLN A 585 -36.77 -15.87 52.02
N SER A 586 -35.44 -15.87 51.90
CA SER A 586 -34.54 -15.72 53.05
C SER A 586 -34.47 -14.31 53.66
N GLN A 587 -34.97 -13.27 52.97
CA GLN A 587 -34.96 -11.89 53.49
C GLN A 587 -36.27 -11.47 54.20
N PHE A 588 -37.36 -12.25 54.08
CA PHE A 588 -38.66 -11.92 54.68
C PHE A 588 -38.91 -12.57 56.07
N GLN A 589 -37.90 -13.15 56.70
CA GLN A 589 -37.97 -13.70 58.07
C GLN A 589 -37.13 -12.93 59.12
N LYS A 590 -36.74 -11.69 58.82
CA LYS A 590 -36.13 -10.76 59.78
C LYS A 590 -36.62 -9.32 59.59
N TYR A 591 -37.91 -9.09 59.83
CA TYR A 591 -38.48 -7.84 60.35
C TYR A 591 -39.84 -8.13 60.99
#